data_AF-F0BHT3-F1
#
_entry.id   AF-F0BHT3-F1
#
_cell.length_a   1.000
_cell.length_b   1.000
_cell.length_c   1.000
_cell.angle_alpha   90.00
_cell.angle_beta   90.00
_cell.angle_gamma   90.00
#
_symmetry.space_group_name_H-M   'P 1'
#
loop_
_entity.id
_entity.type
_entity.pdbx_description
1 polymer ?
#
loop_
_entity_poly.entity_id
_entity_poly.type
_entity_poly.pdbx_seq_one_letter_code
_entity_poly.pdbx_strand_id
1 'polypeptide(L)'
;MSGAEYKAWQSSEWGSAWWEEYEMLINGVVVDDIALDEVKDADKIVINGGVVFADENDRAGCSATSHFNRWKKAQTTQFVSVQVSNDDVQALQELLTQFGQGRTNFKVTLGS
;
A
#
# COMPACT_ATOMS: atom_id res chain seq x y z
N MET A 1 3.38 -2.38 -4.01
CA MET A 1 3.04 -1.89 -2.66
C MET A 1 3.19 -3.03 -1.67
N SER A 2 3.30 -2.76 -0.37
CA SER A 2 3.23 -3.82 0.65
C SER A 2 1.79 -4.31 0.84
N GLY A 3 1.60 -5.48 1.44
CA GLY A 3 0.28 -5.97 1.82
C GLY A 3 -0.40 -5.05 2.83
N ALA A 4 0.36 -4.44 3.75
CA ALA A 4 -0.19 -3.42 4.66
C ALA A 4 -0.74 -2.20 3.92
N GLU A 5 -0.02 -1.69 2.91
CA GLU A 5 -0.50 -0.58 2.06
C GLU A 5 -1.74 -0.99 1.26
N TYR A 6 -1.76 -2.20 0.71
CA TYR A 6 -2.91 -2.73 -0.02
C TYR A 6 -4.15 -2.83 0.87
N LYS A 7 -4.00 -3.36 2.09
CA LYS A 7 -5.10 -3.45 3.06
C LYS A 7 -5.62 -2.08 3.48
N ALA A 8 -4.72 -1.12 3.69
CA ALA A 8 -5.10 0.25 4.00
C ALA A 8 -5.86 0.91 2.83
N TRP A 9 -5.49 0.62 1.59
CA TRP A 9 -6.21 1.12 0.42
C TRP A 9 -7.59 0.48 0.29
N GLN A 10 -7.70 -0.85 0.35
CA GLN A 10 -8.99 -1.56 0.26
C GLN A 10 -9.95 -1.24 1.41
N SER A 11 -9.43 -0.93 2.59
CA SER A 11 -10.24 -0.56 3.76
C SER A 11 -10.56 0.94 3.83
N SER A 12 -10.13 1.73 2.84
CA SER A 12 -10.40 3.18 2.85
C SER A 12 -11.80 3.49 2.34
N GLU A 13 -12.35 4.63 2.76
CA GLU A 13 -13.69 5.07 2.36
C GLU A 13 -13.73 5.37 0.85
N TRP A 14 -14.32 4.47 0.07
CA TRP A 14 -14.51 4.65 -1.38
C TRP A 14 -15.93 5.11 -1.74
N GLY A 15 -16.82 5.22 -0.76
CA GLY A 15 -18.23 5.50 -0.97
C GLY A 15 -18.90 4.36 -1.71
N SER A 16 -19.58 4.67 -2.82
CA SER A 16 -20.27 3.69 -3.66
C SER A 16 -19.36 2.97 -4.66
N ALA A 17 -18.06 3.29 -4.68
CA ALA A 17 -17.17 2.76 -5.69
C ALA A 17 -16.75 1.31 -5.37
N TRP A 18 -16.56 0.51 -6.42
CA TRP A 18 -16.06 -0.85 -6.31
C TRP A 18 -15.05 -1.16 -7.42
N TRP A 19 -14.28 -2.22 -7.22
CA TRP A 19 -13.25 -2.67 -8.15
C TRP A 19 -13.69 -3.98 -8.84
N GLU A 20 -13.56 -4.02 -10.17
CA GLU A 20 -13.72 -5.21 -10.99
C GLU A 20 -12.48 -5.49 -11.88
N GLU A 21 -12.49 -6.66 -12.52
CA GLU A 21 -11.41 -7.13 -13.40
C GLU A 21 -10.05 -7.19 -12.66
N TYR A 22 -10.04 -7.79 -11.46
CA TYR A 22 -8.85 -7.94 -10.62
C TYR A 22 -7.72 -8.60 -11.41
N GLU A 23 -6.62 -7.87 -11.59
CA GLU A 23 -5.40 -8.41 -12.17
C GLU A 23 -4.23 -8.01 -11.26
N MET A 24 -3.86 -8.92 -10.37
CA MET A 24 -2.86 -8.68 -9.34
C MET A 24 -1.82 -9.79 -9.29
N LEU A 25 -0.63 -9.45 -8.78
CA LEU A 25 0.33 -10.43 -8.29
C LEU A 25 0.60 -10.23 -6.80
N ILE A 26 0.66 -11.35 -6.09
CA ILE A 26 1.10 -11.43 -4.69
C ILE A 26 2.38 -12.26 -4.66
N ASN A 27 3.48 -11.65 -4.24
CA ASN A 27 4.80 -12.28 -4.24
C ASN A 27 5.19 -12.87 -5.63
N GLY A 28 4.72 -12.26 -6.71
CA GLY A 28 5.00 -12.69 -8.09
C GLY A 28 4.08 -13.79 -8.63
N VAL A 29 3.09 -14.24 -7.85
CA VAL A 29 2.08 -15.21 -8.28
C VAL A 29 0.81 -14.45 -8.67
N VAL A 30 0.22 -14.77 -9.82
CA VAL A 30 -1.05 -14.17 -10.28
C VAL A 30 -2.19 -14.63 -9.37
N VAL A 31 -3.03 -13.68 -8.95
CA VAL A 31 -4.16 -13.90 -8.06
C VAL A 31 -5.38 -13.19 -8.62
N ASP A 32 -6.44 -13.94 -8.90
CA ASP A 32 -7.70 -13.44 -9.49
C ASP A 32 -8.68 -12.92 -8.44
N ASP A 33 -8.65 -13.49 -7.22
CA ASP A 33 -9.43 -13.04 -6.06
C ASP A 33 -8.71 -13.46 -4.78
N ILE A 34 -8.76 -12.64 -3.74
CA ILE A 34 -8.17 -12.94 -2.43
C ILE A 34 -8.91 -12.18 -1.33
N ALA A 35 -9.20 -12.89 -0.24
CA ALA A 35 -9.79 -12.24 0.92
C ALA A 35 -8.75 -11.35 1.60
N LEU A 36 -9.18 -10.18 2.10
CA LEU A 36 -8.26 -9.17 2.62
C LEU A 36 -7.45 -9.66 3.83
N ASP A 37 -8.00 -10.59 4.60
CA ASP A 37 -7.37 -11.23 5.76
C ASP A 37 -6.31 -12.28 5.38
N GLU A 38 -6.33 -12.79 4.13
CA GLU A 38 -5.29 -13.68 3.61
C GLU A 38 -4.02 -12.92 3.18
N VAL A 39 -4.12 -11.60 2.98
CA VAL A 39 -2.98 -10.74 2.62
C VAL A 39 -2.12 -10.42 3.85
N LYS A 40 -0.87 -10.88 3.86
CA LYS A 40 0.08 -10.58 4.94
C LYS A 40 0.67 -9.19 4.74
N ASP A 41 0.98 -8.50 5.83
CA ASP A 41 1.51 -7.12 5.79
C ASP A 41 2.79 -7.00 4.95
N ALA A 42 3.64 -8.04 5.01
CA ALA A 42 4.91 -8.11 4.32
C ALA A 42 4.82 -8.55 2.85
N ASP A 43 3.65 -8.98 2.38
CA ASP A 43 3.52 -9.46 0.99
C ASP A 43 3.81 -8.32 0.01
N LYS A 44 4.46 -8.67 -1.11
CA LYS A 44 4.67 -7.75 -2.21
C LYS A 44 3.49 -7.82 -3.16
N ILE A 45 2.69 -6.76 -3.20
CA ILE A 45 1.51 -6.64 -4.06
C ILE A 45 1.83 -5.80 -5.29
N VAL A 46 1.46 -6.30 -6.47
CA VAL A 46 1.52 -5.60 -7.74
C VAL A 46 0.12 -5.59 -8.35
N ILE A 47 -0.43 -4.39 -8.63
CA ILE A 47 -1.66 -4.24 -9.40
C ILE A 47 -1.26 -4.07 -10.86
N ASN A 48 -1.59 -5.04 -11.70
CA ASN A 48 -1.32 -5.00 -13.13
C ASN A 48 -2.49 -4.38 -13.91
N GLY A 49 -3.71 -4.57 -13.42
CA GLY A 49 -4.91 -4.18 -14.13
C GLY A 49 -6.14 -4.06 -13.22
N GLY A 50 -7.28 -3.93 -13.88
CA GLY A 50 -8.58 -3.75 -13.26
C GLY A 50 -9.11 -2.33 -13.27
N VAL A 51 -10.41 -2.23 -13.05
CA VAL A 51 -11.19 -1.01 -13.22
C VAL A 51 -11.99 -0.72 -11.96
N VAL A 52 -11.86 0.49 -11.44
CA VAL A 52 -12.66 1.01 -10.34
C VAL A 52 -13.76 1.89 -10.92
N PHE A 53 -15.02 1.53 -10.66
CA PHE A 53 -16.20 2.31 -11.00
C PHE A 53 -16.63 3.14 -9.81
N ALA A 54 -16.95 4.42 -10.02
CA ALA A 54 -17.32 5.31 -8.92
C ALA A 54 -18.70 5.02 -8.31
N ASP A 55 -19.65 4.57 -9.15
CA ASP A 55 -21.01 4.16 -8.79
C ASP A 55 -21.65 3.34 -9.95
N GLU A 56 -22.85 2.80 -9.74
CA GLU A 56 -23.58 1.93 -10.69
C GLU A 56 -23.81 2.55 -12.10
N ASN A 57 -23.73 3.87 -12.22
CA ASN A 57 -23.92 4.60 -13.47
C ASN A 57 -22.60 4.96 -14.15
N ASP A 58 -21.47 4.83 -13.46
CA ASP A 58 -20.14 5.02 -14.06
C ASP A 58 -19.84 3.85 -15.01
N ARG A 59 -19.85 4.14 -16.32
CA ARG A 59 -19.56 3.15 -17.37
C ARG A 59 -18.12 3.18 -17.84
N ALA A 60 -17.39 4.26 -17.54
CA ALA A 60 -16.03 4.43 -18.00
C ALA A 60 -15.04 3.85 -16.98
N GLY A 61 -15.34 4.06 -15.69
CA GLY A 61 -14.44 3.72 -14.60
C GLY A 61 -13.09 4.43 -14.70
N CYS A 62 -12.17 4.03 -13.83
CA CYS A 62 -10.76 4.39 -13.94
C CYS A 62 -9.89 3.19 -13.63
N SER A 63 -8.65 3.15 -14.12
CA SER A 63 -7.77 2.03 -13.79
C SER A 63 -7.51 1.96 -12.28
N ALA A 64 -7.52 0.75 -11.73
CA ALA A 64 -7.25 0.49 -10.31
C ALA A 64 -5.91 1.09 -9.86
N THR A 65 -4.89 1.02 -10.71
CA THR A 65 -3.59 1.65 -10.49
C THR A 65 -3.69 3.18 -10.37
N SER A 66 -4.54 3.83 -11.17
CA SER A 66 -4.78 5.28 -11.06
C SER A 66 -5.55 5.63 -9.80
N HIS A 67 -6.54 4.81 -9.43
CA HIS A 67 -7.28 4.97 -8.18
C HIS A 67 -6.35 4.87 -6.96
N PHE A 68 -5.56 3.80 -6.89
CA PHE A 68 -4.53 3.60 -5.87
C PHE A 68 -3.54 4.77 -5.82
N ASN A 69 -3.02 5.23 -6.96
CA ASN A 69 -2.07 6.33 -6.99
C ASN A 69 -2.68 7.66 -6.50
N ARG A 70 -3.96 7.94 -6.77
CA ARG A 70 -4.66 9.10 -6.22
C ARG A 70 -4.83 8.98 -4.71
N TRP A 71 -5.28 7.84 -4.22
CA TRP A 71 -5.37 7.54 -2.79
C TRP A 71 -4.01 7.70 -2.10
N LYS A 72 -2.95 7.14 -2.69
CA LYS A 72 -1.58 7.21 -2.15
C LYS A 72 -1.06 8.65 -2.09
N LYS A 73 -1.32 9.46 -3.12
CA LYS A 73 -0.96 10.88 -3.13
C LYS A 73 -1.72 11.71 -2.09
N ALA A 74 -2.94 11.32 -1.75
CA ALA A 74 -3.72 11.98 -0.71
C ALA A 74 -3.22 11.64 0.71
N GLN A 75 -2.41 10.59 0.86
CA GLN A 75 -1.80 10.27 2.14
C GLN A 75 -0.76 11.34 2.50
N THR A 76 -0.91 11.93 3.68
CA THR A 76 0.04 12.91 4.24
C THR A 76 1.27 12.25 4.86
N THR A 77 1.30 10.91 4.87
CA THR A 77 2.38 10.08 5.41
C THR A 77 2.77 9.02 4.38
N GLN A 78 4.05 8.68 4.32
CA GLN A 78 4.56 7.63 3.42
C GLN A 78 5.37 6.60 4.20
N PHE A 79 5.26 5.34 3.80
CA PHE A 79 6.08 4.25 4.31
C PHE A 79 7.32 4.09 3.44
N VAL A 80 8.49 4.02 4.08
CA VAL A 80 9.77 3.74 3.42
C VAL A 80 10.32 2.45 4.02
N SER A 81 10.56 1.45 3.17
CA SER A 81 11.27 0.22 3.54
C SER A 81 12.71 0.31 3.04
N VAL A 82 13.67 0.04 3.91
CA VAL A 82 15.11 0.11 3.60
C VAL A 82 15.73 -1.23 4.00
N GLN A 83 16.55 -1.78 3.11
CA GLN A 83 17.37 -2.95 3.41
C GLN A 83 18.81 -2.50 3.63
N VAL A 84 19.39 -2.89 4.76
CA VAL A 84 20.79 -2.61 5.12
C VAL A 84 21.44 -3.91 5.61
N SER A 85 22.77 -3.91 5.70
CA SER A 85 23.46 -5.02 6.34
C SER A 85 23.10 -5.08 7.84
N ASN A 86 23.20 -6.26 8.46
CA ASN A 86 22.91 -6.39 9.90
C ASN A 86 23.80 -5.47 10.76
N ASP A 87 25.03 -5.21 10.31
CA ASP A 87 25.99 -4.35 11.01
C ASP A 87 25.56 -2.87 10.98
N ASP A 88 24.76 -2.47 9.99
CA ASP A 88 24.30 -1.09 9.79
C ASP A 88 22.95 -0.80 10.48
N VAL A 89 22.26 -1.81 11.03
CA VAL A 89 20.91 -1.66 11.59
C VAL A 89 20.90 -0.61 12.72
N GLN A 90 21.87 -0.67 13.63
CA GLN A 90 21.95 0.27 14.74
C GLN A 90 22.21 1.70 14.26
N ALA A 91 23.12 1.87 13.30
CA ALA A 91 23.42 3.18 12.71
C ALA A 91 22.18 3.78 12.00
N LEU A 92 21.42 2.95 11.27
CA LEU A 92 20.17 3.37 10.64
C LEU A 92 19.12 3.78 11.68
N GLN A 93 18.98 3.04 12.79
CA GLN A 93 18.05 3.36 13.87
C GLN A 93 18.38 4.70 14.53
N GLU A 94 19.64 4.96 14.82
CA GLU A 94 20.11 6.23 15.39
C GLU A 94 19.84 7.40 14.44
N LEU A 95 20.14 7.21 13.15
CA LEU A 95 19.88 8.21 12.11
C LEU A 95 18.39 8.53 12.00
N LEU A 96 17.53 7.51 11.94
CA LEU A 96 16.08 7.70 11.85
C LEU A 96 15.53 8.36 13.11
N THR A 97 16.05 8.00 14.29
CA THR A 97 15.65 8.63 15.56
C THR A 97 15.99 10.12 15.57
N GLN A 98 17.20 10.49 15.18
CA GLN A 98 17.61 11.90 15.06
C GLN A 98 16.76 12.65 14.03
N PHE A 99 16.51 12.02 12.87
CA PHE A 99 15.63 12.59 11.86
C PHE A 99 14.20 12.80 12.39
N GLY A 100 13.70 11.93 13.26
CA GLY A 100 12.38 12.06 13.86
C GLY A 100 12.23 13.18 14.90
N GLN A 101 13.33 13.68 15.47
CA GLN A 101 13.27 14.69 16.52
C GLN A 101 12.57 15.96 16.03
N GLY A 102 11.56 16.41 16.78
CA GLY A 102 10.78 17.60 16.46
C GLY A 102 9.74 17.44 15.35
N ARG A 103 9.58 16.24 14.75
CA ARG A 103 8.57 15.96 13.73
C ARG A 103 7.41 15.16 14.32
N THR A 104 6.22 15.77 14.38
CA THR A 104 5.01 15.14 14.94
C THR A 104 4.45 13.99 14.12
N ASN A 105 4.78 13.92 12.83
CA ASN A 105 4.27 12.92 11.89
C ASN A 105 5.32 11.88 11.45
N PHE A 106 6.43 11.77 12.19
CA PHE A 106 7.47 10.78 11.90
C PHE A 106 7.41 9.63 12.92
N LYS A 107 7.18 8.41 12.43
CA LYS A 107 7.16 7.20 13.26
C LYS A 107 8.11 6.17 12.67
N VAL A 108 9.00 5.65 13.50
CA VAL A 108 9.83 4.49 13.17
C VAL A 108 9.09 3.25 13.64
N THR A 109 8.79 2.35 12.71
CA THR A 109 8.22 1.03 13.03
C THR A 109 9.25 0.00 12.62
N LEU A 110 9.71 -0.81 13.56
CA LEU A 110 10.64 -1.91 13.28
C LEU A 110 9.82 -3.13 12.86
N GLY A 111 10.05 -3.64 11.66
CA GLY A 111 9.50 -4.93 11.25
C GLY A 111 10.17 -6.05 12.04
N SER A 112 9.38 -6.78 12.81
CA SER A 112 9.76 -8.02 13.50
C SER A 112 9.68 -9.22 12.58
#